data_AF-A0A1F6US80-F1
#
_entry.id   AF-A0A1F6US80-F1
#
_cell.length_a   1.000
_cell.length_b   1.000
_cell.length_c   1.000
_cell.angle_alpha   90.00
_cell.angle_beta   90.00
_cell.angle_gamma   90.00
#
_symmetry.space_group_name_H-M   'P 1'
#
loop_
_entity.id
_entity.type
_entity.pdbx_description
1 polymer ?
#
loop_
_entity_poly.entity_id
_entity_poly.type
_entity_poly.pdbx_seq_one_letter_code
_entity_poly.pdbx_strand_id
1 'polypeptide(L)'
;MIDPKKVNMNQLPKKFIDGAIGAHGKDVFSFALTSGNNLDSFATTPQIMKSISIWISGQVQNYEKTFGEIDMTPPKITSPIQMADLNKPSDDK
;
A
#
# COMPACT_ATOMS: atom_id res chain seq x y z
N MET A 1 -7.26 16.04 25.10
CA MET A 1 -8.15 15.45 24.08
C MET A 1 -8.06 16.34 22.85
N ILE A 2 -7.74 15.76 21.69
CA ILE A 2 -7.68 16.49 20.41
C ILE A 2 -9.11 16.72 19.95
N ASP A 3 -9.49 17.98 19.70
CA ASP A 3 -10.81 18.35 19.17
C ASP A 3 -10.98 17.76 17.76
N PRO A 4 -11.87 16.76 17.55
CA PRO A 4 -12.05 16.09 16.26
C PRO A 4 -12.48 17.05 15.15
N LYS A 5 -13.08 18.20 15.51
CA LYS A 5 -13.57 19.21 14.56
C LYS A 5 -12.48 20.17 14.07
N LYS A 6 -11.29 20.13 14.66
CA LYS A 6 -10.13 20.97 14.31
C LYS A 6 -8.99 20.19 13.67
N VAL A 7 -9.17 18.91 13.38
CA VAL A 7 -8.16 18.10 12.69
C VAL A 7 -8.14 18.51 11.21
N ASN A 8 -7.17 19.35 10.84
CA ASN A 8 -6.93 19.68 9.45
C ASN A 8 -6.34 18.45 8.73
N MET A 9 -7.17 17.74 7.97
CA MET A 9 -6.78 16.53 7.26
C MET A 9 -5.66 16.75 6.23
N ASN A 10 -5.46 17.99 5.76
CA ASN A 10 -4.37 18.34 4.85
C ASN A 10 -3.03 18.56 5.57
N GLN A 11 -3.06 18.76 6.89
CA GLN A 11 -1.86 18.93 7.73
C GLN A 11 -1.48 17.66 8.49
N LEU A 12 -2.33 16.63 8.44
CA LEU A 12 -1.89 15.30 8.81
C LEU A 12 -0.91 14.85 7.73
N PRO A 13 0.38 14.59 8.04
CA PRO A 13 1.24 13.88 7.11
C PRO A 13 0.47 12.65 6.66
N LYS A 14 0.43 12.40 5.34
CA LYS A 14 -0.30 11.28 4.72
C LYS A 14 0.27 9.96 5.26
N LYS A 15 -0.09 9.62 6.49
CA LYS A 15 0.57 8.66 7.37
C LYS A 15 0.15 7.22 7.08
N PHE A 16 -0.79 7.03 6.16
CA PHE A 16 -1.39 5.76 5.81
C PHE A 16 -1.30 5.51 4.30
N ILE A 17 -0.17 5.84 3.69
CA ILE A 17 0.16 5.34 2.35
C ILE A 17 0.94 4.05 2.56
N ASP A 18 0.20 3.00 2.84
CA ASP A 18 0.76 1.66 2.88
C ASP A 18 0.95 1.17 1.45
N GLY A 19 2.13 0.64 1.16
CA GLY A 19 2.51 0.26 -0.20
C GLY A 19 3.53 -0.85 -0.19
N ALA A 20 3.52 -1.64 -1.25
CA ALA A 20 4.50 -2.69 -1.47
C ALA A 20 5.02 -2.55 -2.90
N ILE A 21 6.34 -2.48 -3.03
CA ILE A 21 7.03 -2.45 -4.32
C ILE A 21 7.88 -3.71 -4.39
N GLY A 22 7.78 -4.47 -5.48
CA GLY A 22 8.55 -5.70 -5.68
C GLY A 22 9.29 -5.68 -7.00
N ALA A 23 10.52 -6.22 -7.00
CA ALA A 23 11.33 -6.46 -8.17
C ALA A 23 12.01 -7.84 -8.07
N HIS A 24 12.34 -8.45 -9.19
CA HIS A 24 13.00 -9.76 -9.19
C HIS A 24 14.03 -9.86 -10.32
N GLY A 25 15.09 -10.62 -10.05
CA GLY A 25 16.08 -11.10 -11.00
C GLY A 25 16.21 -12.61 -10.91
N LYS A 26 17.14 -13.20 -11.66
CA LYS A 26 17.32 -14.66 -11.72
C LYS A 26 17.59 -15.27 -10.33
N ASP A 27 18.42 -14.60 -9.54
CA ASP A 27 18.92 -15.14 -8.26
C ASP A 27 18.49 -14.30 -7.05
N VAL A 28 17.68 -13.26 -7.25
CA VAL A 28 17.30 -12.31 -6.19
C VAL A 28 15.86 -11.84 -6.36
N PHE A 29 15.16 -11.71 -5.25
CA PHE A 29 13.93 -10.95 -5.12
C PHE A 29 14.20 -9.77 -4.21
N SER A 30 13.75 -8.59 -4.62
CA SER A 30 13.75 -7.38 -3.79
C SER A 30 12.31 -6.94 -3.57
N PHE A 31 12.02 -6.50 -2.35
CA PHE A 31 10.75 -5.87 -2.06
C PHE A 31 10.95 -4.75 -1.05
N ALA A 32 10.13 -3.72 -1.15
CA ALA A 32 10.08 -2.62 -0.20
C ALA A 32 8.65 -2.44 0.28
N LEU A 33 8.49 -2.28 1.59
CA LEU A 33 7.23 -1.97 2.22
C LEU A 33 7.29 -0.50 2.69
N THR A 34 6.32 0.29 2.26
CA THR A 34 6.13 1.66 2.74
C THR A 34 4.98 1.68 3.72
N SER A 35 5.17 2.34 4.87
CA SER A 35 4.07 2.67 5.78
C SER A 35 4.35 4.02 6.42
N GLY A 36 3.46 4.98 6.17
CA GLY A 36 3.66 6.37 6.58
C GLY A 36 4.95 6.97 6.03
N ASN A 37 5.93 7.24 6.91
CA ASN A 37 7.23 7.80 6.54
C ASN A 37 8.37 6.77 6.59
N ASN A 38 8.03 5.49 6.76
CA ASN A 38 9.00 4.40 6.83
C ASN A 38 9.02 3.66 5.49
N LEU A 39 10.22 3.28 5.06
CA LEU A 39 10.49 2.43 3.91
C LEU A 39 11.47 1.35 4.36
N ASP A 40 10.97 0.12 4.46
CA ASP A 40 11.80 -1.04 4.76
C ASP A 40 12.02 -1.84 3.48
N SER A 41 13.28 -1.95 3.06
CA SER A 41 13.67 -2.68 1.85
C SER A 41 14.45 -3.93 2.18
N PHE A 42 14.07 -5.02 1.52
CA PHE A 42 14.66 -6.33 1.69
C PHE A 42 15.07 -6.90 0.34
N ALA A 43 16.12 -7.70 0.35
CA ALA A 43 16.53 -8.53 -0.77
C ALA A 43 16.79 -9.95 -0.26
N THR A 44 16.28 -10.94 -0.98
CA THR A 44 16.40 -12.34 -0.57
C THR A 44 16.45 -13.27 -1.79
N THR A 45 16.82 -14.52 -1.58
CA THR A 45 16.85 -15.52 -2.66
C THR A 45 15.44 -16.00 -3.03
N PRO A 46 15.22 -16.53 -4.25
CA PRO A 46 13.92 -17.03 -4.68
C PRO A 46 13.29 -18.07 -3.75
N GLN A 47 14.11 -18.97 -3.17
CA GLN A 47 13.63 -20.00 -2.25
C GLN A 47 13.07 -19.38 -0.96
N ILE A 48 13.77 -18.40 -0.40
CA ILE A 48 13.33 -17.72 0.81
C ILE A 48 12.11 -16.84 0.51
N MET A 49 12.09 -16.14 -0.62
CA MET A 49 10.91 -15.37 -1.03
C MET A 49 9.67 -16.26 -1.19
N LYS A 50 9.84 -17.47 -1.73
CA LYS A 50 8.74 -18.45 -1.81
C LYS A 50 8.23 -18.87 -0.42
N SER A 51 9.13 -19.05 0.54
CA SER A 51 8.74 -19.36 1.92
C SER A 51 7.98 -18.18 2.56
N ILE A 52 8.45 -16.95 2.34
CA ILE A 52 7.81 -15.72 2.83
C ILE A 52 6.40 -15.60 2.25
N SER A 53 6.21 -15.80 0.95
CA SER A 53 4.89 -15.65 0.34
C SER A 53 3.87 -16.65 0.88
N ILE A 54 4.27 -17.91 1.08
CA ILE A 54 3.41 -18.93 1.71
C ILE A 54 3.04 -18.52 3.14
N TRP A 55 4.02 -18.04 3.91
CA TRP A 55 3.78 -17.61 5.28
C TRP A 55 2.83 -16.41 5.36
N ILE A 56 3.03 -15.37 4.52
CA ILE A 56 2.15 -14.20 4.45
C ILE A 56 0.72 -14.61 4.08
N SER A 57 0.55 -15.46 3.06
CA SER A 57 -0.78 -15.97 2.68
C SER A 57 -1.49 -16.67 3.84
N GLY A 58 -0.75 -17.46 4.64
CA GLY A 58 -1.30 -18.07 5.84
C GLY A 58 -1.74 -17.05 6.90
N GLN A 59 -0.99 -15.96 7.09
CA GLN A 59 -1.38 -14.89 8.01
C GLN A 59 -2.67 -14.20 7.57
N VAL A 60 -2.80 -13.89 6.28
CA VAL A 60 -4.01 -13.28 5.71
C VAL A 60 -5.22 -14.19 5.92
N GLN A 61 -5.11 -15.48 5.58
CA GLN A 61 -6.21 -16.44 5.76
C GLN A 61 -6.65 -16.57 7.22
N ASN A 62 -5.72 -16.53 8.17
CA ASN A 62 -6.04 -16.61 9.60
C ASN A 62 -6.71 -15.33 10.11
N TYR A 63 -6.28 -14.18 9.59
CA TYR A 63 -6.96 -12.91 9.85
C TYR A 63 -8.40 -12.96 9.37
N GLU A 64 -8.63 -13.38 8.12
CA GLU A 64 -9.96 -13.39 7.51
C GLU A 64 -10.94 -14.34 8.22
N LYS A 65 -10.45 -15.49 8.70
CA LYS A 65 -11.27 -16.40 9.54
C LYS A 65 -11.74 -15.75 10.84
N THR A 66 -10.97 -14.83 11.38
CA THR A 66 -11.25 -14.21 12.69
C THR A 66 -12.03 -12.91 12.56
N PHE A 67 -11.75 -12.13 11.52
CA PHE A 67 -12.23 -10.75 11.39
C PHE A 67 -13.09 -10.49 10.14
N GLY A 68 -13.28 -11.49 9.29
CA GLY A 68 -14.02 -11.37 8.02
C GLY A 68 -13.09 -11.15 6.82
N GLU A 69 -13.64 -11.37 5.63
CA GLU A 69 -12.92 -11.26 4.35
C GLU A 69 -12.41 -9.83 4.10
N ILE A 70 -11.21 -9.73 3.54
CA ILE A 70 -10.64 -8.45 3.11
C ILE A 70 -11.24 -8.11 1.73
N ASP A 71 -12.21 -7.20 1.71
CA ASP A 71 -12.76 -6.69 0.45
C ASP A 71 -11.74 -5.78 -0.27
N MET A 72 -11.13 -6.32 -1.33
CA MET A 72 -10.18 -5.61 -2.19
C MET A 72 -10.85 -4.89 -3.37
N THR A 73 -12.19 -4.83 -3.41
CA THR A 73 -12.91 -4.12 -4.46
C THR A 73 -12.55 -2.64 -4.41
N PRO A 74 -11.96 -2.06 -5.47
CA PRO A 74 -11.64 -0.64 -5.47
C PRO A 74 -12.90 0.19 -5.25
N PRO A 75 -12.89 1.19 -4.35
CA PRO A 75 -14.04 2.05 -4.15
C PRO A 75 -14.41 2.72 -5.48
N LYS A 76 -15.68 2.64 -5.88
CA LYS A 76 -16.21 3.25 -7.13
C LYS A 76 -16.11 4.78 -7.15
N ILE A 77 -15.71 5.39 -6.03
CA ILE A 77 -15.57 6.82 -5.88
C ILE A 77 -14.19 7.18 -6.42
N THR A 78 -14.14 7.72 -7.64
CA THR A 78 -12.94 8.35 -8.18
C THR A 78 -12.49 9.42 -7.20
N SER A 79 -11.22 9.34 -6.76
CA SER A 79 -10.67 10.36 -5.87
C SER A 79 -10.84 11.73 -6.52
N PRO A 80 -11.42 12.74 -5.84
CA PRO A 80 -11.54 14.09 -6.39
C PRO A 80 -10.18 14.65 -6.86
N ILE A 81 -9.08 14.21 -6.25
CA ILE A 81 -7.71 14.55 -6.64
C ILE A 81 -7.35 13.92 -8.01
N GLN A 82 -7.80 12.70 -8.28
CA GLN A 82 -7.59 12.06 -9.59
C GLN A 82 -8.48 12.67 -10.68
N MET A 83 -9.69 13.11 -10.35
CA MET A 83 -10.57 13.84 -11.30
C MET A 83 -10.07 15.26 -11.61
N ALA A 84 -9.47 15.96 -10.64
CA ALA A 84 -8.93 17.30 -10.85
C ALA A 84 -7.74 17.32 -11.83
N ASP A 85 -6.97 16.22 -11.91
CA ASP A 85 -5.87 16.09 -12.88
C ASP A 85 -6.33 15.59 -14.26
N LEU A 86 -7.44 14.84 -14.34
CA LEU A 86 -8.02 14.41 -15.62
C LEU A 86 -8.64 15.56 -16.43
N ASN A 87 -9.05 16.64 -15.76
CA ASN A 87 -9.60 17.84 -16.40
C ASN A 87 -8.56 18.92 -16.70
N LYS A 88 -7.27 18.67 -16.46
CA LYS A 88 -6.23 19.53 -17.02
C LYS A 88 -5.95 19.04 -18.44
N PRO A 89 -6.26 19.83 -19.49
CA PRO A 89 -5.72 19.53 -20.79
C PRO A 89 -4.20 19.45 -20.66
N SER A 90 -3.63 18.40 -21.23
CA SER A 90 -2.19 18.25 -21.44
C SER A 90 -1.56 19.59 -21.79
N ASP A 91 -0.62 20.05 -20.97
CA ASP A 91 0.38 21.03 -21.41
C ASP A 91 1.21 20.32 -22.49
N ASP A 92 0.75 20.43 -23.74
CA ASP A 92 1.58 20.26 -24.92
C ASP A 92 2.72 21.27 -24.83
N LYS A 93 3.91 20.78 -24.48
CA LYS A 93 5.19 21.41 -24.82
C LYS A 93 6.20 20.35 -25.20
#